data_AF-A0A920R4A2-F1
#
_entry.id   AF-A0A920R4A2-F1
#
_cell.length_a   1.000
_cell.length_b   1.000
_cell.length_c   1.000
_cell.angle_alpha   90.00
_cell.angle_beta   90.00
_cell.angle_gamma   90.00
#
_symmetry.space_group_name_H-M   'P 1'
#
loop_
_entity.id
_entity.type
_entity.pdbx_description
1 polymer ?
#
loop_
_entity_poly.entity_id
_entity_poly.type
_entity_poly.pdbx_seq_one_letter_code
_entity_poly.pdbx_strand_id
1 'polypeptide(L)'
;MTSFLTLFQKLQGELGEAALPLYPEAKAPRELILSQALHPELSKDAATLIFKHNRCANLLDPISLYPTLDALGALKAQILQSSRADIDAIRFIEDMGYLVTQLLSDSDEQSLDRPETHLTQVRM
;
A
#
# COMPACT_ATOMS: atom_id res chain seq x y z
N MET A 1 -3.25 -12.64 -3.72
CA MET A 1 -2.13 -11.68 -3.52
C MET A 1 -2.50 -10.38 -4.21
N THR A 2 -2.41 -9.25 -3.51
CA THR A 2 -2.69 -7.91 -4.04
C THR A 2 -1.37 -7.30 -4.54
N SER A 3 -1.37 -6.67 -5.74
CA SER A 3 -0.21 -5.93 -6.25
C SER A 3 -0.15 -4.50 -5.72
N PHE A 4 1.00 -3.84 -5.82
CA PHE A 4 1.15 -2.42 -5.48
C PHE A 4 0.12 -1.54 -6.21
N LEU A 5 0.00 -1.67 -7.53
CA LEU A 5 -0.99 -0.93 -8.32
C LEU A 5 -2.43 -1.26 -7.91
N THR A 6 -2.73 -2.53 -7.66
CA THR A 6 -4.07 -2.97 -7.23
C THR A 6 -4.44 -2.42 -5.85
N LEU A 7 -3.49 -2.27 -4.91
CA LEU A 7 -3.76 -1.60 -3.65
C LEU A 7 -4.17 -0.15 -3.88
N PHE A 8 -3.39 0.60 -4.66
CA PHE A 8 -3.68 2.01 -4.90
C PHE A 8 -5.02 2.21 -5.61
N GLN A 9 -5.37 1.34 -6.57
CA GLN A 9 -6.70 1.34 -7.22
C GLN A 9 -7.84 1.08 -6.21
N LYS A 10 -7.67 0.14 -5.28
CA LYS A 10 -8.64 -0.10 -4.21
C LYS A 10 -8.74 1.08 -3.25
N LEU A 11 -7.60 1.65 -2.82
CA LEU A 11 -7.56 2.85 -1.97
C LEU A 11 -8.24 4.05 -2.64
N GLN A 12 -8.08 4.24 -3.96
CA GLN A 12 -8.81 5.25 -4.72
C GLN A 12 -10.33 5.00 -4.71
N GLY A 13 -10.76 3.75 -4.82
CA GLY A 13 -12.18 3.39 -4.75
C GLY A 13 -12.82 3.73 -3.40
N GLU A 14 -12.11 3.48 -2.29
CA GLU A 14 -12.60 3.71 -0.93
C GLU A 14 -12.44 5.18 -0.46
N LEU A 15 -11.34 5.85 -0.80
CA LEU A 15 -11.10 7.27 -0.45
C LEU A 15 -11.77 8.26 -1.43
N GLY A 16 -12.11 7.79 -2.63
CA GLY A 16 -12.64 8.59 -3.72
C GLY A 16 -11.56 9.22 -4.62
N GLU A 17 -11.88 9.36 -5.91
CA GLU A 17 -10.96 9.88 -6.94
C GLU A 17 -10.42 11.28 -6.66
N ALA A 18 -11.19 12.13 -5.96
CA ALA A 18 -10.74 13.47 -5.58
C ALA A 18 -9.66 13.45 -4.49
N ALA A 19 -9.68 12.46 -3.60
CA ALA A 19 -8.70 12.33 -2.53
C ALA A 19 -7.40 11.71 -3.05
N LEU A 20 -7.50 10.62 -3.81
CA LEU A 20 -6.36 9.85 -4.34
C LEU A 20 -6.47 9.60 -5.87
N PRO A 21 -6.37 10.64 -6.72
CA PRO A 21 -6.41 10.53 -8.17
C PRO A 21 -5.15 9.83 -8.71
N LEU A 22 -5.36 8.72 -9.42
CA LEU A 22 -4.28 7.91 -9.98
C LEU A 22 -3.99 8.21 -11.46
N TYR A 23 -2.73 8.06 -11.87
CA TYR A 23 -2.31 8.04 -13.27
C TYR A 23 -2.09 6.60 -13.76
N PRO A 24 -2.96 6.02 -14.62
CA PRO A 24 -2.87 4.61 -15.01
C PRO A 24 -1.61 4.21 -15.79
N GLU A 25 -0.95 5.19 -16.42
CA GLU A 25 0.22 4.99 -17.29
C GLU A 25 1.57 5.23 -16.57
N ALA A 26 1.53 5.45 -15.25
CA ALA A 26 2.71 5.66 -14.42
C ALA A 26 3.71 4.51 -14.52
N LYS A 27 5.02 4.83 -14.46
CA LYS A 27 6.11 3.84 -14.49
C LYS A 27 6.87 3.79 -13.17
N ALA A 28 6.80 4.86 -12.37
CA ALA A 28 7.35 4.93 -11.02
C ALA A 28 6.24 5.13 -9.96
N PRO A 29 6.42 4.67 -8.70
CA PRO A 29 5.41 4.80 -7.65
C PRO A 29 5.01 6.26 -7.37
N ARG A 30 5.95 7.21 -7.54
CA ARG A 30 5.68 8.64 -7.36
C ARG A 30 4.88 9.26 -8.51
N GLU A 31 4.94 8.68 -9.71
CA GLU A 31 4.17 9.13 -10.88
C GLU A 31 2.72 8.64 -10.83
N LEU A 32 2.44 7.61 -10.03
CA LEU A 32 1.10 7.02 -9.89
C LEU A 32 0.10 8.01 -9.31
N ILE A 33 0.53 9.02 -8.55
CA ILE A 33 -0.38 10.00 -7.93
C ILE A 33 -0.37 11.32 -8.69
N LEU A 34 -1.55 11.72 -9.17
CA LEU A 34 -1.74 12.99 -9.87
C LEU A 34 -1.69 14.18 -8.90
N SER A 35 -1.25 15.34 -9.39
CA SER A 35 -1.00 16.52 -8.56
C SER A 35 -2.24 17.20 -7.97
N GLN A 36 -3.45 16.81 -8.39
CA GLN A 36 -4.73 17.28 -7.84
C GLN A 36 -5.28 16.43 -6.69
N ALA A 37 -4.49 15.52 -6.11
CA ALA A 37 -4.85 14.80 -4.88
C ALA A 37 -5.07 15.75 -3.69
N LEU A 38 -5.77 15.28 -2.65
CA LEU A 38 -6.03 16.08 -1.44
C LEU A 38 -4.73 16.50 -0.73
N HIS A 39 -3.77 15.57 -0.63
CA HIS A 39 -2.42 15.83 -0.14
C HIS A 39 -1.39 15.28 -1.15
N PRO A 40 -1.02 16.03 -2.21
CA PRO A 40 -0.28 15.49 -3.35
C PRO A 40 1.09 14.91 -3.00
N GLU A 41 1.91 15.66 -2.27
CA GLU A 41 3.26 15.22 -1.92
C GLU A 41 3.25 14.12 -0.87
N LEU A 42 2.32 14.19 0.10
CA LEU A 42 2.11 13.14 1.10
C LEU A 42 1.73 11.79 0.47
N SER A 43 0.80 11.81 -0.50
CA SER A 43 0.36 10.60 -1.21
C SER A 43 1.48 10.02 -2.09
N LYS A 44 2.28 10.89 -2.72
CA LYS A 44 3.49 10.53 -3.49
C LYS A 44 4.58 9.90 -2.61
N ASP A 45 4.78 10.43 -1.41
CA ASP A 45 5.73 9.90 -0.43
C ASP A 45 5.23 8.58 0.16
N ALA A 46 3.93 8.45 0.44
CA ALA A 46 3.31 7.19 0.85
C ALA A 46 3.51 6.10 -0.21
N ALA A 47 3.21 6.39 -1.47
CA ALA A 47 3.44 5.48 -2.59
C ALA A 47 4.92 5.05 -2.69
N THR A 48 5.84 6.00 -2.55
CA THR A 48 7.29 5.75 -2.62
C THR A 48 7.79 4.89 -1.45
N LEU A 49 7.33 5.16 -0.22
CA LEU A 49 7.71 4.41 0.97
C LEU A 49 7.12 2.99 0.97
N ILE A 50 5.83 2.84 0.62
CA ILE A 50 5.18 1.53 0.51
C ILE A 50 5.91 0.65 -0.51
N PHE A 51 6.23 1.19 -1.68
CA PHE A 51 6.97 0.49 -2.73
C PHE A 51 8.35 0.01 -2.24
N LYS A 52 9.07 0.88 -1.52
CA LYS A 52 10.39 0.59 -0.96
C LYS A 52 10.34 -0.46 0.17
N HIS A 53 9.38 -0.35 1.10
CA HIS A 53 9.26 -1.28 2.23
C HIS A 53 8.85 -2.69 1.77
N ASN A 54 7.94 -2.79 0.80
CA ASN A 54 7.57 -4.07 0.17
C ASN A 54 8.65 -4.62 -0.79
N ARG A 55 9.75 -3.88 -1.02
CA ARG A 55 10.86 -4.25 -1.92
C ARG A 55 10.42 -4.50 -3.37
N CYS A 56 9.38 -3.80 -3.82
CA CYS A 56 8.91 -3.88 -5.21
C CYS A 56 10.02 -3.43 -6.16
N ALA A 57 10.15 -4.13 -7.30
CA ALA A 57 10.96 -3.73 -8.45
C ALA A 57 10.10 -3.10 -9.56
N ASN A 58 8.80 -3.40 -9.62
CA ASN A 58 7.82 -2.82 -10.54
C ASN A 58 6.43 -2.68 -9.90
N LEU A 59 5.52 -1.92 -10.54
CA LEU A 59 4.20 -1.58 -9.99
C LEU A 59 3.22 -2.76 -9.88
N LEU A 60 3.51 -3.90 -10.50
CA LEU A 60 2.67 -5.11 -10.45
C LEU A 60 3.17 -6.13 -9.42
N ASP A 61 4.29 -5.84 -8.74
CA ASP A 61 4.81 -6.72 -7.69
C ASP A 61 3.84 -6.82 -6.51
N PRO A 62 3.82 -7.98 -5.81
CA PRO A 62 2.98 -8.18 -4.65
C PRO A 62 3.37 -7.26 -3.50
N ILE A 63 2.39 -6.95 -2.66
CA ILE A 63 2.60 -6.29 -1.37
C ILE A 63 2.06 -7.17 -0.24
N SER A 64 2.51 -6.88 0.97
CA SER A 64 2.06 -7.52 2.22
C SER A 64 1.60 -6.48 3.23
N LEU A 65 0.77 -6.89 4.20
CA LEU A 65 0.17 -5.98 5.18
C LEU A 65 1.23 -5.23 6.00
N TYR A 66 2.09 -5.95 6.72
CA TYR A 66 3.02 -5.32 7.69
C TYR A 66 4.01 -4.33 7.06
N PRO A 67 4.73 -4.64 5.95
CA PRO A 67 5.63 -3.66 5.33
C PRO A 67 4.91 -2.40 4.83
N THR A 68 3.63 -2.53 4.43
CA THR A 68 2.79 -1.41 4.00
C THR A 68 2.39 -0.53 5.20
N LEU A 69 2.00 -1.15 6.33
CA LEU A 69 1.72 -0.42 7.57
C LEU A 69 2.97 0.25 8.16
N ASP A 70 4.13 -0.41 8.10
CA ASP A 70 5.43 0.16 8.54
C ASP A 70 5.78 1.42 7.74
N ALA A 71 5.55 1.42 6.42
CA ALA A 71 5.77 2.57 5.56
C ALA A 71 4.88 3.76 5.93
N LEU A 72 3.58 3.52 6.17
CA LEU A 72 2.63 4.54 6.60
C LEU A 72 2.94 5.04 8.02
N GLY A 73 3.34 4.16 8.93
CA GLY A 73 3.77 4.51 10.29
C GLY A 73 5.03 5.39 10.30
N ALA A 74 6.01 5.08 9.45
CA ALA A 74 7.20 5.89 9.27
C ALA A 74 6.87 7.29 8.72
N LEU A 75 5.96 7.39 7.75
CA LEU A 75 5.50 8.66 7.18
C LEU A 75 4.74 9.50 8.23
N LYS A 76 3.81 8.89 8.98
CA LYS A 76 3.11 9.55 10.10
C LYS A 76 4.09 10.10 11.14
N ALA A 77 5.13 9.34 11.48
CA ALA A 77 6.16 9.79 12.42
C ALA A 77 6.95 11.01 11.92
N GLN A 78 7.22 11.11 10.62
CA GLN A 78 7.87 12.28 10.02
C GLN A 78 7.00 13.54 10.12
N ILE A 79 5.69 13.42 9.85
CA ILE A 79 4.74 14.56 9.96
C ILE A 79 4.66 15.04 11.42
N LEU A 80 4.57 14.12 12.39
CA LEU A 80 4.52 14.43 13.82
C LEU A 80 5.81 15.10 14.35
N GLN A 81 6.95 14.86 13.72
CA GLN A 81 8.23 15.50 14.06
C GLN A 81 8.40 16.89 13.43
N SER A 82 7.56 17.26 12.47
CA SER A 82 7.58 18.59 11.86
C SER A 82 7.05 19.65 12.84
N SER A 83 7.56 20.89 12.75
CA SER A 83 7.21 21.97 13.69
C SER A 83 5.75 22.45 13.61
N ARG A 84 4.97 21.92 12.66
CA ARG A 84 3.51 22.11 12.52
C ARG A 84 2.90 20.80 12.05
N ALA A 85 2.56 19.93 13.00
CA ALA A 85 1.82 18.71 12.70
C ALA A 85 0.47 19.06 12.06
N ASP A 86 0.34 18.76 10.77
CA ASP A 86 -0.91 18.90 10.01
C ASP A 86 -1.83 17.74 10.39
N ILE A 87 -2.92 18.05 11.08
CA ILE A 87 -3.87 17.07 11.63
C ILE A 87 -4.63 16.37 10.50
N ASP A 88 -4.96 17.09 9.42
CA ASP A 88 -5.69 16.52 8.29
C ASP A 88 -4.78 15.57 7.50
N ALA A 89 -3.52 15.93 7.31
CA ALA A 89 -2.49 15.04 6.75
C ALA A 89 -2.25 13.77 7.60
N ILE A 90 -2.22 13.90 8.94
CA ILE A 90 -2.09 12.74 9.84
C ILE A 90 -3.30 11.83 9.71
N ARG A 91 -4.51 12.41 9.72
CA ARG A 91 -5.76 11.68 9.59
C ARG A 91 -5.86 10.94 8.26
N PHE A 92 -5.47 11.57 7.15
CA PHE A 92 -5.40 10.94 5.84
C PHE A 92 -4.50 9.68 5.83
N ILE A 93 -3.36 9.72 6.53
CA ILE A 93 -2.49 8.54 6.68
C ILE A 93 -3.11 7.47 7.59
N GLU A 94 -3.85 7.84 8.63
CA GLU A 94 -4.60 6.90 9.46
C GLU A 94 -5.74 6.22 8.69
N ASP A 95 -6.49 6.97 7.87
CA ASP A 95 -7.54 6.46 6.99
C ASP A 95 -6.96 5.50 5.94
N MET A 96 -5.82 5.84 5.32
CA MET A 96 -5.06 4.92 4.46
C MET A 96 -4.64 3.64 5.19
N GLY A 97 -4.14 3.75 6.43
CA GLY A 97 -3.70 2.60 7.24
C GLY A 97 -4.84 1.67 7.65
N TYR A 98 -6.00 2.24 7.98
CA TYR A 98 -7.22 1.49 8.24
C TYR A 98 -7.66 0.70 7.00
N LEU A 99 -7.75 1.36 5.84
CA LEU A 99 -8.12 0.71 4.59
C LEU A 99 -7.10 -0.36 4.17
N VAL A 100 -5.79 -0.09 4.27
CA VAL A 100 -4.74 -1.10 4.02
C VAL A 100 -4.95 -2.35 4.88
N THR A 101 -5.33 -2.18 6.15
CA THR A 101 -5.60 -3.30 7.07
C THR A 101 -6.77 -4.15 6.55
N GLN A 102 -7.89 -3.53 6.18
CA GLN A 102 -9.05 -4.25 5.64
C GLN A 102 -8.73 -4.92 4.30
N LEU A 103 -8.02 -4.25 3.40
CA LEU A 103 -7.79 -4.71 2.02
C LEU A 103 -6.75 -5.84 1.89
N LEU A 104 -5.91 -6.04 2.91
CA LEU A 104 -4.82 -7.03 2.88
C LEU A 104 -4.95 -8.14 3.93
N SER A 105 -5.68 -7.98 5.03
CA SER A 105 -5.83 -9.05 6.04
C SER A 105 -6.43 -10.33 5.43
N ASP A 106 -7.51 -10.19 4.66
CA ASP A 106 -8.16 -11.29 3.91
C ASP A 106 -7.23 -11.97 2.87
N SER A 107 -6.14 -11.30 2.47
CA SER A 107 -5.17 -11.83 1.50
C SER A 107 -4.04 -12.62 2.15
N ASP A 108 -3.66 -12.27 3.39
CA ASP A 108 -2.57 -12.93 4.10
C ASP A 108 -3.00 -14.27 4.72
N GLU A 109 -4.26 -14.41 5.19
CA GLU A 109 -4.78 -15.69 5.69
C GLU A 109 -4.78 -16.80 4.62
N GLN A 110 -5.12 -16.48 3.37
CA GLN A 110 -5.07 -17.42 2.23
C GLN A 110 -3.63 -17.86 1.85
N SER A 111 -2.61 -17.20 2.39
CA SER A 111 -1.20 -17.55 2.14
C SER A 111 -0.72 -18.70 3.04
N LEU A 112 -1.38 -18.90 4.19
CA LEU A 112 -1.01 -19.91 5.19
C LEU A 112 -1.69 -21.27 4.95
N ASP A 113 -2.76 -21.30 4.14
CA ASP A 113 -3.65 -22.46 4.00
C ASP A 113 -3.35 -23.30 2.73
N ARG A 114 -2.06 -23.44 2.38
CA ARG A 114 -1.60 -24.41 1.37
C ARG A 114 -1.11 -25.69 2.04
N PRO A 115 -1.94 -26.75 2.16
CA PRO A 115 -1.44 -28.07 2.51
C PRO A 115 -0.56 -28.60 1.36
N GLU A 116 0.73 -28.81 1.62
CA GLU A 116 1.60 -29.54 0.69
C GLU A 116 1.16 -31.01 0.61
N THR A 117 0.37 -31.33 -0.41
CA THR A 117 0.02 -32.71 -0.79
C THR A 117 -0.18 -32.74 -2.31
N HIS A 118 0.28 -33.76 -3.07
CA HIS A 118 0.72 -35.11 -2.69
C HIS A 118 1.56 -35.75 -3.82
N LEU A 119 2.24 -36.88 -3.51
CA LEU A 119 2.79 -37.91 -4.44
C LEU A 119 4.14 -37.56 -5.12
N THR A 120 5.10 -38.47 -5.33
CA THR A 120 5.15 -39.95 -5.30
C THR A 120 6.60 -40.38 -4.91
N GLN A 121 7.02 -41.62 -4.60
CA GLN A 121 6.44 -42.97 -4.71
C GLN A 121 7.11 -43.93 -3.69
N VAL A 122 6.40 -45.00 -3.26
CA VAL A 122 6.99 -46.13 -2.50
C VAL A 122 7.74 -47.07 -3.45
N ARG A 123 8.92 -47.56 -3.05
CA ARG A 123 9.57 -48.73 -3.67
C ARG A 123 9.69 -49.88 -2.67
N MET A 124 9.42 -51.08 -3.16
CA MET A 124 9.74 -52.37 -2.54
C MET A 124 11.25 -52.61 -2.50
#